data_AF-A0A3C1XTI8-F1
#
_entry.id   AF-A0A3C1XTI8-F1
#
_cell.length_a   1.000
_cell.length_b   1.000
_cell.length_c   1.000
_cell.angle_alpha   90.00
_cell.angle_beta   90.00
_cell.angle_gamma   90.00
#
_symmetry.space_group_name_H-M   'P 1'
#
loop_
_entity.id
_entity.type
_entity.pdbx_description
1 polymer ?
#
loop_
_entity_poly.entity_id
_entity_poly.type
_entity_poly.pdbx_seq_one_letter_code
_entity_poly.pdbx_strand_id
1 'polypeptide(L)' 'AERGARDSGKTVDDVLAARLAGIPAGRYGDPAEFGDACAFLCGARAGYMTGQNLVLDGGIYPGTL' A
#
# COMPACT_ATOMS: atom_id res chain seq x y z
N ALA A 1 8.43 11.03 0.16
CA ALA A 1 7.78 12.35 0.02
C ALA A 1 8.80 13.45 -0.27
N GLU A 2 9.97 13.45 0.39
CA GLU A 2 11.04 14.47 0.22
C GLU A 2 11.47 14.74 -1.22
N ARG A 3 11.68 13.70 -2.05
CA ARG A 3 11.96 13.89 -3.49
C ARG A 3 10.83 14.64 -4.18
N GLY A 4 9.59 14.18 -4.01
CA GLY A 4 8.42 14.84 -4.58
C GLY A 4 8.22 16.27 -4.09
N ALA A 5 8.57 16.58 -2.84
CA ALA A 5 8.54 17.94 -2.31
C ALA A 5 9.55 18.84 -3.02
N ARG A 6 10.80 18.37 -3.17
CA ARG A 6 11.84 19.10 -3.92
C ARG A 6 11.46 19.34 -5.38
N ASP A 7 10.93 18.32 -6.04
CA ASP A 7 10.62 18.38 -7.48
C ASP A 7 9.38 19.24 -7.78
N SER A 8 8.43 19.34 -6.85
CA SER A 8 7.18 20.08 -7.04
C SER A 8 7.13 21.46 -6.36
N GLY A 9 8.15 21.82 -5.59
CA GLY A 9 8.18 23.05 -4.80
C GLY A 9 7.17 23.10 -3.65
N LYS A 10 6.55 21.97 -3.31
CA LYS A 10 5.56 21.83 -2.22
C LYS A 10 6.22 21.37 -0.92
N THR A 11 5.53 21.55 0.19
CA THR A 11 6.00 20.97 1.46
C THR A 11 5.89 19.44 1.44
N VAL A 12 6.62 18.78 2.33
CA VAL A 12 6.53 17.33 2.51
C VAL A 12 5.10 16.92 2.92
N ASP A 13 4.46 17.71 3.77
CA ASP A 13 3.10 17.46 4.26
C ASP A 13 2.06 17.59 3.15
N ASP A 14 2.17 18.59 2.26
CA ASP A 14 1.29 18.72 1.10
C ASP A 14 1.40 17.50 0.17
N VAL A 15 2.61 16.98 -0.01
CA VAL A 15 2.86 15.79 -0.84
C VAL A 15 2.28 14.54 -0.18
N LEU A 16 2.37 14.42 1.14
CA LEU A 16 1.77 13.31 1.89
C LEU A 16 0.24 13.38 1.85
N ALA A 17 -0.35 14.55 2.11
CA ALA A 17 -1.79 14.76 2.04
C ALA A 17 -2.35 14.44 0.65
N ALA A 18 -1.68 14.89 -0.42
CA ALA A 18 -2.08 14.60 -1.79
C ALA A 18 -2.01 13.10 -2.11
N ARG A 19 -1.00 12.38 -1.61
CA ARG A 19 -0.90 10.92 -1.78
C ARG A 19 -2.01 10.20 -1.03
N LEU A 20 -2.25 10.60 0.22
CA LEU A 20 -3.30 10.03 1.07
C LEU A 20 -4.69 10.17 0.43
N ALA A 21 -4.98 11.32 -0.17
CA ALA A 21 -6.23 11.56 -0.89
C ALA A 21 -6.43 10.61 -2.09
N GLY A 22 -5.36 10.04 -2.63
CA GLY A 22 -5.41 9.04 -3.70
C GLY A 22 -5.57 7.59 -3.21
N ILE A 23 -5.63 7.34 -1.90
CA ILE A 23 -5.82 6.01 -1.32
C ILE A 23 -7.30 5.85 -0.95
N PRO A 24 -8.08 4.98 -1.61
CA PRO A 24 -9.49 4.79 -1.27
C PRO A 24 -9.75 4.37 0.17
N ALA A 25 -8.84 3.60 0.78
CA ALA A 25 -8.91 3.25 2.20
C ALA A 25 -8.77 4.46 3.15
N GLY A 26 -8.37 5.63 2.66
CA GLY A 26 -8.27 6.87 3.43
C GLY A 26 -7.16 6.89 4.48
N ARG A 27 -6.23 5.93 4.43
CA ARG A 27 -5.10 5.80 5.36
C ARG A 27 -3.88 5.17 4.68
N TYR A 28 -2.71 5.38 5.26
CA TYR A 28 -1.54 4.56 4.93
C TYR A 28 -1.67 3.17 5.54
N GLY A 29 -0.97 2.23 4.93
CA GLY A 29 -0.82 0.89 5.49
C GLY A 29 0.00 0.91 6.77
N ASP A 30 -0.42 0.10 7.75
CA ASP A 30 0.37 -0.25 8.92
C ASP A 30 1.32 -1.39 8.57
N PRO A 31 2.64 -1.28 8.80
CA PRO A 31 3.58 -2.40 8.59
C PRO A 31 3.15 -3.73 9.24
N ALA A 32 2.42 -3.70 10.35
CA ALA A 32 1.91 -4.90 11.00
C ALA A 32 0.90 -5.66 10.12
N GLU A 33 0.02 -4.96 9.40
CA GLU A 33 -1.00 -5.61 8.55
C GLU A 33 -0.37 -6.30 7.32
N PHE A 34 0.74 -5.75 6.83
CA PHE A 34 1.55 -6.42 5.82
C PHE A 34 2.25 -7.66 6.39
N GLY A 35 2.75 -7.58 7.62
CA GLY A 35 3.32 -8.71 8.35
C GLY A 35 2.31 -9.84 8.54
N ASP A 36 1.07 -9.52 8.90
CA ASP A 36 0.00 -10.50 9.06
C ASP A 36 -0.34 -11.22 7.75
N ALA A 37 -0.37 -10.50 6.61
CA ALA A 37 -0.57 -11.10 5.31
C ALA A 37 0.58 -12.07 4.93
N CYS A 38 1.83 -11.68 5.21
CA CYS A 38 2.99 -12.54 5.04
C CYS A 38 2.88 -13.81 5.90
N ALA A 39 2.57 -13.66 7.19
CA ALA A 39 2.40 -14.77 8.12
C ALA A 39 1.29 -15.73 7.69
N PHE A 40 0.18 -15.21 7.15
CA PHE A 40 -0.89 -16.03 6.58
C PHE A 40 -0.39 -16.89 5.41
N LEU A 41 0.36 -16.30 4.47
CA LEU A 41 0.88 -17.01 3.28
C LEU A 41 1.91 -18.08 3.65
N CYS A 42 2.68 -17.88 4.71
CA CYS A 42 3.59 -18.90 5.24
C CYS A 42 2.87 -19.97 6.08
N GLY A 43 1.60 -19.77 6.41
CA GLY A 43 0.80 -20.68 7.22
C GLY A 43 0.22 -21.86 6.45
N ALA A 44 -0.13 -22.92 7.18
CA ALA A 44 -0.69 -24.15 6.59
C ALA A 44 -2.01 -23.93 5.80
N ARG A 45 -2.73 -22.84 6.10
CA ARG A 45 -4.00 -22.50 5.42
C ARG A 45 -3.81 -21.98 3.99
N ALA A 46 -2.61 -21.56 3.61
CA ALA A 46 -2.30 -21.03 2.28
C ALA A 46 -1.76 -22.10 1.31
N GLY A 47 -1.86 -23.40 1.63
CA GLY A 47 -1.19 -24.49 0.90
C GLY A 47 -1.57 -24.66 -0.58
N TYR A 48 -2.57 -23.94 -1.08
CA TYR A 48 -2.97 -23.92 -2.49
C TYR A 48 -2.75 -22.56 -3.19
N MET A 49 -2.10 -21.61 -2.52
CA MET A 49 -1.81 -20.28 -3.06
C MET A 49 -0.35 -20.21 -3.50
N THR A 50 -0.10 -20.20 -4.81
CA THR A 50 1.24 -20.06 -5.38
C THR A 50 1.20 -19.27 -6.69
N GLY A 51 2.31 -18.59 -7.04
CA GLY A 51 2.41 -17.78 -8.26
C GLY A 51 1.52 -16.54 -8.30
N GLN A 52 0.99 -16.12 -7.16
CA GLN A 52 0.07 -14.98 -7.06
C GLN A 52 0.84 -13.68 -6.76
N ASN A 53 0.37 -12.58 -7.35
CA ASN A 53 0.76 -11.23 -6.92
C ASN A 53 -0.38 -10.69 -6.06
N LEU A 54 -0.10 -10.40 -4.79
CA LEU A 54 -1.07 -9.82 -3.88
C LEU A 54 -0.81 -8.32 -3.74
N VAL A 55 -1.81 -7.52 -4.09
CA VAL A 55 -1.75 -6.07 -4.00
C VAL A 55 -2.38 -5.63 -2.67
N LEU A 56 -1.55 -5.10 -1.77
CA LEU A 56 -1.95 -4.54 -0.47
C LEU A 56 -1.71 -3.03 -0.49
N ASP A 57 -2.54 -2.29 -1.20
CA ASP A 57 -2.31 -0.86 -1.47
C ASP A 57 -3.45 0.06 -1.02
N GLY A 58 -4.45 -0.48 -0.33
CA GLY A 58 -5.62 0.29 0.09
C GLY A 58 -6.52 0.75 -1.07
N GLY A 59 -6.41 0.11 -2.24
CA GLY A 59 -7.22 0.38 -3.43
C GLY A 59 -6.63 1.38 -4.41
N ILE A 60 -5.33 1.68 -4.32
CA ILE A 60 -4.66 2.63 -5.23
C ILE A 60 -4.74 2.13 -6.68
N TYR A 61 -4.58 0.84 -6.91
CA TYR A 61 -4.74 0.22 -8.21
C TYR A 61 -6.23 0.13 -8.61
N PRO A 62 -6.65 0.80 -9.70
CA PRO A 62 -8.07 0.89 -10.07
C PRO A 62 -8.55 -0.25 -10.98
N GLY A 63 -7.69 -1.21 -11.32
CA GLY A 63 -8.02 -2.32 -12.21
C GLY A 63 -8.78 -3.43 -11.49
N THR A 64 -9.48 -4.26 -12.27
CA THR A 64 -10.41 -5.27 -11.74
C THR A 64 -9.76 -6.56 -11.22
N LEU A 65 -8.43 -6.69 -11.30
CA LEU A 65 -7.62 -7.89 -11.03
C LEU A 65 -7.91 -9.10 -11.93
#